data_AF-A0A970GFM6-F1
#
_entry.id   AF-A0A970GFM6-F1
#
_cell.length_a   1.000
_cell.length_b   1.000
_cell.length_c   1.000
_cell.angle_alpha   90.00
_cell.angle_beta   90.00
_cell.angle_gamma   90.00
#
_symmetry.space_group_name_H-M   'P 1'
#
loop_
_entity.id
_entity.type
_entity.pdbx_description
1 polymer ?
#
loop_
_entity_poly.entity_id
_entity_poly.type
_entity_poly.pdbx_seq_one_letter_code
_entity_poly.pdbx_strand_id
1 'polypeptide(L)'
;RTEGLWESVFERVNEQINLNKDLPNFLLNCSINKTFSFRSSEKGMIADQIYSIVKDYVERKLLPENPIIDKITEIPHSYKVAFPNFGAWWVRNLDISNLEHSIKKKERKISTYIKNTCDQQWLLLVIGTNWESSYEMDLCIEKELKTKFNQVFILENFSTRLFQIK
;
A
#
# COMPACT_ATOMS: atom_id res chain seq x y z
N ARG A 1 -2.24 12.32 9.05
CA ARG A 1 -3.46 11.51 8.81
C ARG A 1 -2.98 10.16 8.33
N THR A 2 -3.39 9.07 8.99
CA THR A 2 -3.02 7.71 8.56
C THR A 2 -4.12 7.22 7.63
N GLU A 3 -3.74 6.94 6.39
CA GLU A 3 -4.61 6.34 5.40
C GLU A 3 -4.94 4.90 5.77
N GLY A 4 -6.14 4.45 5.41
CA GLY A 4 -6.53 3.07 5.64
C GLY A 4 -5.83 2.10 4.68
N LEU A 5 -5.47 0.92 5.19
CA LEU A 5 -4.88 -0.16 4.40
C LEU A 5 -5.99 -1.08 3.88
N TRP A 6 -6.06 -1.25 2.57
CA TRP A 6 -7.09 -2.06 1.91
C TRP A 6 -6.99 -3.55 2.25
N GLU A 7 -5.79 -4.09 2.46
CA GLU A 7 -5.58 -5.48 2.91
C GLU A 7 -6.37 -5.73 4.19
N SER A 8 -6.23 -4.80 5.12
CA SER A 8 -6.87 -4.88 6.43
C SER A 8 -8.39 -4.74 6.36
N VAL A 9 -8.91 -4.02 5.35
CA VAL A 9 -10.36 -3.93 5.07
C VAL A 9 -10.86 -5.28 4.55
N PHE A 10 -10.15 -5.86 3.57
CA PHE A 10 -10.54 -7.12 2.95
C PHE A 10 -10.39 -8.33 3.88
N GLU A 11 -9.47 -8.32 4.83
CA GLU A 11 -9.45 -9.27 5.95
C GLU A 11 -10.81 -9.29 6.68
N ARG A 12 -11.33 -8.12 7.06
CA ARG A 12 -12.62 -7.99 7.75
C ARG A 12 -13.81 -8.34 6.87
N VAL A 13 -13.75 -8.04 5.57
CA VAL A 13 -14.77 -8.49 4.60
C VAL A 13 -14.80 -10.01 4.55
N ASN A 14 -13.62 -10.66 4.48
CA ASN A 14 -13.51 -12.11 4.42
C ASN A 14 -13.94 -12.80 5.72
N GLU A 15 -13.73 -12.18 6.89
CA GLU A 15 -14.33 -12.65 8.15
C GLU A 15 -15.86 -12.73 8.04
N GLN A 16 -16.51 -11.68 7.53
CA GLN A 16 -17.97 -11.62 7.35
C GLN A 16 -18.47 -12.64 6.32
N ILE A 17 -17.77 -12.77 5.18
CA ILE A 17 -18.06 -13.80 4.16
C ILE A 17 -17.97 -15.20 4.76
N ASN A 18 -16.95 -15.46 5.58
CA ASN A 18 -16.74 -16.78 6.16
C ASN A 18 -17.81 -17.14 7.21
N LEU A 19 -18.28 -16.16 7.99
CA LEU A 19 -19.37 -16.32 8.94
C LEU A 19 -20.72 -16.63 8.26
N ASN A 20 -20.95 -16.13 7.04
CA ASN A 20 -22.17 -16.37 6.29
C ASN A 20 -22.12 -17.72 5.54
N LYS A 21 -22.85 -18.73 6.05
CA LYS A 21 -22.88 -20.09 5.50
C LYS A 21 -23.72 -20.25 4.23
N ASP A 22 -24.60 -19.29 3.95
CA ASP A 22 -25.54 -19.38 2.82
C ASP A 22 -24.90 -18.94 1.50
N LEU A 23 -23.76 -18.27 1.55
CA LEU A 23 -23.02 -17.86 0.36
C LEU A 23 -22.33 -19.07 -0.31
N PRO A 24 -22.40 -19.18 -1.65
CA PRO A 24 -21.66 -20.19 -2.40
C PRO A 24 -20.14 -19.93 -2.34
N ASN A 25 -19.36 -20.89 -2.80
CA ASN A 25 -17.92 -20.69 -3.00
C ASN A 25 -17.65 -19.77 -4.20
N PHE A 26 -16.70 -18.86 -4.04
CA PHE A 26 -16.31 -17.89 -5.06
C PHE A 26 -14.90 -17.35 -4.80
N LEU A 27 -14.23 -16.93 -5.86
CA LEU A 27 -13.05 -16.08 -5.77
C LEU A 27 -13.38 -14.77 -6.50
N LEU A 28 -13.53 -13.68 -5.75
CA LEU A 28 -13.86 -12.37 -6.31
C LEU A 28 -12.63 -11.46 -6.32
N ASN A 29 -12.25 -11.05 -7.52
CA ASN A 29 -11.29 -9.99 -7.76
C ASN A 29 -12.06 -8.66 -7.85
N CYS A 30 -11.88 -7.78 -6.85
CA CYS A 30 -12.58 -6.51 -6.74
C CYS A 30 -11.67 -5.36 -7.20
N SER A 31 -11.91 -4.81 -8.39
CA SER A 31 -11.20 -3.63 -8.89
C SER A 31 -11.65 -2.39 -8.15
N ILE A 32 -10.75 -1.81 -7.34
CA ILE A 32 -11.04 -0.66 -6.49
C ILE A 32 -10.99 0.64 -7.28
N ASN A 33 -11.95 1.53 -7.05
CA ASN A 33 -11.99 2.86 -7.64
C ASN A 33 -10.76 3.66 -7.21
N LYS A 34 -9.94 4.05 -8.19
CA LYS A 34 -8.64 4.71 -7.95
C LYS A 34 -8.76 6.08 -7.29
N THR A 35 -9.92 6.72 -7.39
CA THR A 35 -10.18 8.03 -6.79
C THR A 35 -10.75 7.93 -5.38
N PHE A 36 -11.19 6.73 -4.98
CA PHE A 36 -11.75 6.50 -3.65
C PHE A 36 -10.63 6.41 -2.61
N SER A 37 -10.76 7.20 -1.55
CA SER A 37 -9.85 7.18 -0.41
C SER A 37 -10.65 7.25 0.88
N PHE A 38 -10.11 6.67 1.96
CA PHE A 38 -10.75 6.63 3.26
C PHE A 38 -9.71 6.75 4.38
N ARG A 39 -10.17 7.20 5.54
CA ARG A 39 -9.34 7.31 6.75
C ARG A 39 -9.29 5.96 7.45
N SER A 40 -8.20 5.71 8.16
CA SER A 40 -8.09 4.51 9.00
C SER A 40 -9.26 4.32 9.99
N SER A 41 -9.85 5.42 10.50
CA SER A 41 -11.04 5.40 11.37
C SER A 41 -12.32 4.89 10.68
N GLU A 42 -12.39 4.97 9.35
CA GLU A 42 -13.56 4.58 8.55
C GLU A 42 -13.51 3.12 8.10
N LYS A 43 -12.39 2.41 8.38
CA LYS A 43 -12.12 1.04 7.95
C LYS A 43 -13.30 0.08 8.16
N GLY A 44 -13.92 0.11 9.35
CA GLY A 44 -15.03 -0.77 9.68
C GLY A 44 -16.24 -0.53 8.77
N MET A 45 -16.63 0.74 8.61
CA MET A 45 -17.74 1.15 7.74
C MET A 45 -17.48 0.78 6.28
N ILE A 46 -16.25 0.99 5.79
CA ILE A 46 -15.85 0.61 4.42
C ILE A 46 -15.94 -0.92 4.23
N ALA A 47 -15.47 -1.70 5.21
CA ALA A 47 -15.57 -3.16 5.15
C ALA A 47 -17.03 -3.64 5.08
N ASP A 48 -17.92 -3.04 5.87
CA ASP A 48 -19.34 -3.41 5.88
C ASP A 48 -20.03 -3.05 4.55
N GLN A 49 -19.67 -1.90 3.95
CA GLN A 49 -20.14 -1.52 2.61
C GLN A 49 -19.67 -2.48 1.53
N ILE A 50 -18.38 -2.85 1.54
CA ILE A 50 -17.82 -3.82 0.57
C ILE A 50 -18.47 -5.19 0.74
N TYR A 51 -18.68 -5.64 1.97
CA TYR A 51 -19.38 -6.90 2.22
C TYR A 51 -20.80 -6.88 1.64
N SER A 52 -21.54 -5.78 1.82
CA SER A 52 -22.87 -5.64 1.21
C SER A 52 -22.81 -5.70 -0.32
N ILE A 53 -21.84 -5.03 -0.95
CA ILE A 53 -21.65 -5.05 -2.41
C ILE A 53 -21.33 -6.47 -2.89
N VAL A 54 -20.41 -7.17 -2.21
CA VAL A 54 -20.02 -8.55 -2.54
C VAL A 54 -21.21 -9.50 -2.40
N LYS A 55 -21.96 -9.39 -1.31
CA LYS A 55 -23.16 -10.21 -1.09
C LYS A 55 -24.18 -10.01 -2.21
N ASP A 56 -24.52 -8.76 -2.51
CA ASP A 56 -25.48 -8.42 -3.58
C ASP A 56 -25.00 -8.94 -4.95
N TYR A 57 -23.70 -8.81 -5.24
CA TYR A 57 -23.11 -9.34 -6.47
C TYR A 57 -23.22 -10.86 -6.54
N VAL A 58 -22.91 -11.58 -5.46
CA VAL A 58 -22.96 -13.05 -5.45
C VAL A 58 -24.38 -13.57 -5.64
N GLU A 59 -25.37 -12.91 -5.03
CA GLU A 59 -26.78 -13.28 -5.11
C GLU A 59 -27.42 -12.93 -6.46
N ARG A 60 -27.08 -11.76 -7.03
CA ARG A 60 -27.77 -11.21 -8.21
C ARG A 60 -26.94 -11.24 -9.49
N LYS A 61 -25.65 -11.54 -9.39
CA LYS A 61 -24.66 -11.44 -10.47
C LYS A 61 -24.61 -10.05 -11.12
N LEU A 62 -24.94 -9.02 -10.35
CA LEU A 62 -24.95 -7.62 -10.76
C LEU A 62 -24.21 -6.78 -9.72
N LEU A 63 -23.26 -5.97 -10.18
CA LEU A 63 -22.54 -5.02 -9.32
C LEU A 63 -23.48 -3.83 -9.02
N PRO A 64 -23.90 -3.61 -7.76
CA PRO A 64 -24.67 -2.42 -7.41
C PRO A 64 -23.84 -1.14 -7.64
N GLU A 65 -24.52 -0.05 -7.98
CA GLU A 65 -23.87 1.26 -8.10
C GLU A 65 -23.25 1.66 -6.75
N ASN A 66 -21.95 1.95 -6.76
CA ASN A 66 -21.19 2.25 -5.56
C ASN A 66 -19.91 3.03 -5.91
N PRO A 67 -19.34 3.80 -4.98
CA PRO A 67 -18.13 4.60 -5.26
C PRO A 67 -16.80 3.85 -5.02
N ILE A 68 -16.84 2.58 -4.58
CA ILE A 68 -15.67 1.85 -4.04
C ILE A 68 -15.10 0.85 -5.04
N ILE A 69 -15.95 0.08 -5.70
CA ILE A 69 -15.60 -1.03 -6.58
C ILE A 69 -16.12 -0.71 -7.98
N ASP A 70 -15.19 -0.52 -8.90
CA ASP A 70 -15.48 -0.25 -10.32
C ASP A 70 -15.89 -1.53 -11.07
N LYS A 71 -15.33 -2.67 -10.67
CA LYS A 71 -15.58 -3.97 -11.33
C LYS A 71 -15.34 -5.13 -10.38
N ILE A 72 -16.14 -6.19 -10.53
CA ILE A 72 -15.90 -7.49 -9.92
C ILE A 72 -15.68 -8.52 -11.03
N THR A 73 -14.61 -9.31 -10.90
CA THR A 73 -14.37 -10.49 -11.74
C THR A 73 -14.45 -11.72 -10.86
N GLU A 74 -15.35 -12.64 -11.18
CA GLU A 74 -15.53 -13.90 -10.47
C GLU A 74 -14.74 -15.02 -11.15
N ILE A 75 -14.02 -15.79 -10.34
CA ILE A 75 -13.27 -16.97 -10.75
C ILE A 75 -13.89 -18.17 -10.02
N PRO A 76 -14.25 -19.26 -10.71
CA PRO A 76 -14.68 -20.49 -10.07
C PRO A 76 -13.61 -21.00 -9.10
N HIS A 77 -13.98 -21.26 -7.85
CA HIS A 77 -13.04 -21.63 -6.80
C HIS A 77 -13.71 -22.46 -5.71
N SER A 78 -12.93 -23.22 -4.95
CA SER A 78 -13.40 -24.11 -3.87
C SER A 78 -13.55 -23.41 -2.51
N TYR A 79 -13.09 -22.17 -2.41
CA TYR A 79 -13.18 -21.32 -1.21
C TYR A 79 -14.04 -20.09 -1.51
N LYS A 80 -14.51 -19.40 -0.47
CA LYS A 80 -15.20 -18.10 -0.56
C LYS A 80 -14.28 -16.98 -0.08
N VAL A 81 -13.82 -16.14 -1.00
CA VAL A 81 -12.89 -15.05 -0.69
C VAL A 81 -13.04 -13.91 -1.70
N ALA A 82 -12.93 -12.68 -1.19
CA ALA A 82 -12.81 -11.46 -1.98
C ALA A 82 -11.46 -10.82 -1.70
N PHE A 83 -10.84 -10.23 -2.72
CA PHE A 83 -9.56 -9.53 -2.58
C PHE A 83 -9.53 -8.26 -3.45
N PRO A 84 -8.81 -7.22 -3.00
CA PRO A 84 -8.71 -5.99 -3.77
C PRO A 84 -7.77 -6.18 -4.95
N ASN A 85 -8.09 -5.50 -6.04
CA ASN A 85 -7.23 -5.36 -7.20
C ASN A 85 -7.14 -3.87 -7.55
N PHE A 86 -5.92 -3.33 -7.54
CA PHE A 86 -5.69 -1.92 -7.83
C PHE A 86 -5.33 -1.67 -9.31
N GLY A 87 -5.44 -2.70 -10.16
CA GLY A 87 -4.90 -2.74 -11.51
C GLY A 87 -3.40 -3.04 -11.52
N ALA A 88 -2.77 -2.85 -12.69
CA ALA A 88 -1.31 -2.89 -12.80
C ALA A 88 -0.71 -1.78 -11.92
N TRP A 89 -0.11 -2.20 -10.80
CA TRP A 89 0.79 -1.45 -9.92
C TRP A 89 0.23 -0.14 -9.38
N TRP A 90 -0.44 -0.21 -8.23
CA TRP A 90 -0.68 0.96 -7.39
C TRP A 90 0.43 1.08 -6.37
N VAL A 91 1.60 1.43 -6.89
CA VAL A 91 2.72 1.85 -6.07
C VAL A 91 2.78 3.37 -6.18
N ARG A 92 2.82 4.09 -5.04
CA ARG A 92 2.87 5.55 -5.08
C ARG A 92 4.21 5.99 -5.66
N ASN A 93 4.24 6.99 -6.53
CA ASN A 93 5.53 7.59 -6.86
C ASN A 93 6.16 8.18 -5.59
N LEU A 94 7.46 7.92 -5.39
CA LEU A 94 8.21 8.58 -4.33
C LEU A 94 8.38 10.06 -4.67
N ASP A 95 7.44 10.88 -4.21
CA ASP A 95 7.59 12.34 -4.34
C ASP A 95 8.81 12.83 -3.54
N ILE A 96 9.57 13.73 -4.13
CA ILE A 96 10.74 14.37 -3.54
C ILE A 96 10.40 15.06 -2.21
N SER A 97 9.17 15.56 -2.05
CA SER A 97 8.71 16.17 -0.81
C SER A 97 8.69 15.16 0.37
N ASN A 98 8.25 13.92 0.10
CA ASN A 98 8.24 12.83 1.09
C ASN A 98 9.65 12.36 1.42
N LEU A 99 10.53 12.32 0.41
CA LEU A 99 11.93 11.99 0.55
C LEU A 99 12.66 13.01 1.44
N GLU A 100 12.53 14.30 1.14
CA GLU A 100 13.10 15.39 1.95
C GLU A 100 12.58 15.38 3.38
N HIS A 101 11.28 15.17 3.57
CA HIS A 101 10.68 15.12 4.90
C HIS A 101 11.29 13.98 5.73
N SER A 102 11.45 12.80 5.12
CA SER A 102 12.01 11.62 5.76
C SER A 102 13.48 11.82 6.12
N ILE A 103 14.27 12.40 5.22
CA ILE A 103 15.68 12.75 5.46
C ILE A 103 15.80 13.75 6.61
N LYS A 104 15.06 14.87 6.58
CA LYS A 104 15.07 15.89 7.65
C LYS A 104 14.73 15.31 9.01
N LYS A 105 13.79 14.36 9.09
CA LYS A 105 13.44 13.67 10.34
C LYS A 105 14.62 12.86 10.90
N LYS A 106 15.42 12.24 10.03
CA LYS A 106 16.61 11.46 10.42
C LYS A 106 17.80 12.36 10.73
N GLU A 107 17.98 13.47 10.02
CA GLU A 107 19.04 14.45 10.29
C GLU A 107 18.97 15.05 11.69
N ARG A 108 17.77 15.21 12.26
CA ARG A 108 17.60 15.65 13.66
C ARG A 108 18.33 14.75 14.66
N LYS A 109 18.67 13.51 14.28
CA LYS A 109 19.38 12.54 15.11
C LYS A 109 20.86 12.39 14.76
N ILE A 110 21.35 13.08 13.72
CA ILE A 110 22.70 12.85 13.17
C ILE A 110 23.80 13.15 14.19
N SER A 111 23.65 14.21 14.99
CA SER A 111 24.62 14.55 16.04
C SER A 111 24.74 13.46 17.10
N THR A 112 23.64 12.75 17.38
CA THR A 112 23.65 11.60 18.30
C THR A 112 24.38 10.41 17.68
N TYR A 113 24.17 10.13 16.39
CA TYR A 113 24.86 9.03 15.71
C TYR A 113 26.36 9.28 15.61
N ILE A 114 26.77 10.50 15.22
CA ILE A 114 28.19 10.90 15.16
C ILE A 114 28.83 10.79 16.54
N LYS A 115 28.15 11.22 17.61
CA LYS A 115 28.69 11.10 18.97
C LYS A 115 28.95 9.64 19.37
N ASN A 116 28.15 8.71 18.87
CA ASN A 116 28.24 7.29 19.23
C ASN A 116 29.27 6.52 18.41
N THR A 117 29.57 6.94 17.18
CA THR A 117 30.49 6.20 16.29
C THR A 117 31.75 6.96 15.90
N CYS A 118 31.77 8.29 16.01
CA CYS A 118 32.83 9.19 15.51
C CYS A 118 33.12 9.06 14.00
N ASP A 119 32.24 8.41 13.25
CA ASP A 119 32.42 8.08 11.84
C ASP A 119 31.46 8.82 10.92
N GLN A 120 31.67 8.66 9.61
CA GLN A 120 30.74 9.09 8.58
C GLN A 120 29.37 8.43 8.76
N GLN A 121 28.32 9.18 8.49
CA GLN A 121 26.95 8.71 8.62
C GLN A 121 26.32 8.57 7.25
N TRP A 122 25.95 7.35 6.91
CA TRP A 122 25.23 7.02 5.68
C TRP A 122 23.77 6.77 6.01
N LEU A 123 22.88 7.17 5.10
CA LEU A 123 21.45 6.92 5.24
C LEU A 123 21.00 5.94 4.17
N LEU A 124 20.40 4.82 4.59
CA LEU A 124 19.68 3.91 3.72
C LEU A 124 18.17 4.08 3.92
N LEU A 125 17.46 4.43 2.86
CA LEU A 125 16.01 4.51 2.82
C LEU A 125 15.47 3.29 2.09
N VAL A 126 14.69 2.48 2.78
CA VAL A 126 14.05 1.30 2.18
C VAL A 126 12.62 1.68 1.82
N ILE A 127 12.26 1.59 0.54
CA ILE A 127 10.95 2.01 0.01
C ILE A 127 10.05 0.85 -0.43
N GLY A 128 10.47 -0.38 -0.17
CA GLY A 128 9.63 -1.59 -0.34
C GLY A 128 9.83 -2.62 0.75
N THR A 129 8.99 -3.64 0.71
CA THR A 129 9.01 -4.78 1.66
C THR A 129 9.38 -6.06 0.92
N ASN A 130 9.39 -7.20 1.61
CA ASN A 130 9.96 -8.47 1.12
C ASN A 130 9.40 -8.99 -0.22
N TRP A 131 8.36 -8.38 -0.80
CA TRP A 131 7.73 -8.85 -2.03
C TRP A 131 7.24 -7.73 -2.97
N GLU A 132 7.05 -6.51 -2.48
CA GLU A 132 6.48 -5.39 -3.26
C GLU A 132 7.08 -4.05 -2.85
N SER A 133 7.33 -3.17 -3.83
CA SER A 133 7.71 -1.78 -3.59
C SER A 133 6.51 -1.01 -3.06
N SER A 134 6.67 -0.24 -1.98
CA SER A 134 5.64 0.67 -1.47
C SER A 134 5.68 2.03 -2.19
N TYR A 135 6.81 2.33 -2.84
CA TYR A 135 6.97 3.47 -3.74
C TYR A 135 7.65 3.09 -5.07
N GLU A 136 7.22 3.70 -6.17
CA GLU A 136 7.88 3.63 -7.47
C GLU A 136 8.85 4.81 -7.55
N MET A 137 10.10 4.55 -7.90
CA MET A 137 11.08 5.62 -8.09
C MET A 137 10.80 6.37 -9.38
N ASP A 138 10.60 7.68 -9.27
CA ASP A 138 10.72 8.54 -10.43
C ASP A 138 12.22 8.62 -10.81
N LEU A 139 12.58 8.00 -11.94
CA LEU A 139 13.96 7.96 -12.45
C LEU A 139 14.47 9.37 -12.82
N CYS A 140 13.60 10.37 -12.89
CA CYS A 140 13.95 11.78 -13.12
C CYS A 140 14.25 12.55 -11.83
N ILE A 141 14.43 11.88 -10.67
CA ILE A 141 14.98 12.51 -9.45
C ILE A 141 16.48 12.79 -9.65
N GLU A 142 16.80 13.66 -10.59
CA GLU A 142 18.06 14.41 -10.58
C GLU A 142 17.83 15.65 -9.73
N LYS A 143 18.04 15.55 -8.42
CA LYS A 143 18.23 16.76 -7.59
C LYS A 143 19.33 16.55 -6.57
N GLU A 144 20.17 17.58 -6.49
CA GLU A 144 21.15 17.82 -5.43
C GLU A 144 20.43 17.91 -4.06
N LEU A 145 20.06 16.77 -3.49
CA LEU A 145 19.51 16.67 -2.13
C LEU A 145 20.57 17.16 -1.15
N LYS A 146 20.38 18.37 -0.61
CA LYS A 146 21.23 18.92 0.43
C LYS A 146 20.94 18.22 1.74
N THR A 147 21.90 17.41 2.20
CA THR A 147 21.79 16.67 3.45
C THR A 147 23.12 16.66 4.22
N LYS A 148 23.01 16.48 5.55
CA LYS A 148 24.13 16.28 6.46
C LYS A 148 24.70 14.85 6.41
N PHE A 149 23.99 13.89 5.82
CA PHE A 149 24.51 12.54 5.61
C PHE A 149 25.59 12.56 4.52
N ASN A 150 26.66 11.79 4.71
CA ASN A 150 27.76 11.72 3.74
C ASN A 150 27.26 11.09 2.43
N GLN A 151 26.46 10.04 2.55
CA GLN A 151 25.84 9.32 1.45
C GLN A 151 24.38 8.99 1.79
N VAL A 152 23.52 8.99 0.77
CA VAL A 152 22.12 8.57 0.87
C VAL A 152 21.85 7.54 -0.22
N PHE A 153 21.35 6.39 0.20
CA PHE A 153 20.96 5.28 -0.66
C PHE A 153 19.46 5.06 -0.55
N ILE A 154 18.83 4.72 -1.68
CA ILE A 154 17.46 4.26 -1.72
C ILE A 154 17.48 2.81 -2.18
N LEU A 155 16.79 1.94 -1.42
CA LEU A 155 16.66 0.53 -1.71
C LEU A 155 15.18 0.22 -1.92
N GLU A 156 14.83 -0.19 -3.14
CA GLU A 156 13.46 -0.51 -3.52
C GLU A 156 12.96 -1.81 -2.89
N ASN A 157 13.81 -2.83 -2.79
CA ASN A 157 13.46 -4.09 -2.17
C ASN A 157 14.74 -4.73 -1.59
N PHE A 158 14.63 -5.45 -0.47
CA PHE A 158 15.74 -6.25 0.07
C PHE A 158 16.25 -7.30 -0.93
N SER A 159 15.43 -7.68 -1.90
CA SER A 159 15.75 -8.68 -2.94
C SER A 159 16.31 -8.09 -4.25
N THR A 160 16.41 -6.76 -4.41
CA THR A 160 16.88 -6.13 -5.66
C THR A 160 18.05 -5.15 -5.47
N ARG A 161 18.74 -4.88 -6.60
CA ARG A 161 20.07 -4.27 -6.70
C ARG A 161 20.13 -2.84 -6.11
N LEU A 162 21.24 -2.54 -5.44
CA LEU A 162 21.55 -1.25 -4.83
C LEU A 162 22.08 -0.25 -5.89
N PHE A 163 21.50 0.95 -5.94
CA PHE A 163 21.97 2.05 -6.79
C PHE A 163 22.57 3.17 -5.93
N GLN A 164 23.76 3.65 -6.30
CA GLN A 164 24.42 4.80 -5.68
C GLN A 164 24.10 6.05 -6.48
N ILE A 165 23.39 7.00 -5.88
CA ILE A 165 22.97 8.27 -6.51
C ILE A 165 23.84 9.47 -6.10
N LYS A 166 24.95 9.23 -5.39
CA LYS A 166 25.97 10.22 -5.01
C LYS A 166 27.32 9.58 -4.77
#